data_AF-A0A822E5H1-F1
#
_entry.id   AF-A0A822E5H1-F1
#
_cell.length_a   1.000
_cell.length_b   1.000
_cell.length_c   1.000
_cell.angle_alpha   90.00
_cell.angle_beta   90.00
_cell.angle_gamma   90.00
#
_symmetry.space_group_name_H-M   'P 1'
#
loop_
_entity.id
_entity.type
_entity.pdbx_description
1 polymer ?
#
loop_
_entity_poly.entity_id
_entity_poly.type
_entity_poly.pdbx_seq_one_letter_code
_entity_poly.pdbx_strand_id
1 'polypeptide(L)'
;MDKVENFPLMLIVQSLSEWPIHLTLSPSNQQIYGTTSGIAKNYYHLADSQIYMGPNMNFTYISISDDKLFPCSSFDQKLIEQNHTQISLSFYVIIYTEDTENFDIDMVTKLSVQAMKNLLLYYNIIPFSFYTVAMEIIKPLDDKHTDGFSMEHLNSCTINVKYGTIINKNSTDNQIKQFQYNIAHHIQHAWLPKRLFSIFYYPFTFELTPVIDTIWFNEVCWYHDVFKLG
;
A
#
# COMPACT_ATOMS: atom_id res chain seq x y z
N MET A 1 29.64 8.04 17.08
CA MET A 1 28.18 7.82 17.16
C MET A 1 27.96 6.33 17.14
N ASP A 2 27.35 5.82 18.20
CA ASP A 2 27.04 4.40 18.32
C ASP A 2 26.00 4.05 17.26
N LYS A 3 26.25 2.99 16.48
CA LYS A 3 25.43 2.50 15.36
C LYS A 3 24.10 1.89 15.80
N VAL A 4 23.51 2.42 16.87
CA VAL A 4 22.31 1.90 17.54
C VAL A 4 21.09 1.92 16.63
N GLU A 5 21.08 2.77 15.60
CA GLU A 5 20.07 2.80 14.56
C GLU A 5 19.97 1.49 13.77
N ASN A 6 21.00 0.63 13.83
CA ASN A 6 21.03 -0.69 13.19
C ASN A 6 20.57 -1.84 14.10
N PHE A 7 20.28 -1.58 15.38
CA PHE A 7 19.83 -2.61 16.30
C PHE A 7 18.35 -2.92 16.11
N PRO A 8 17.91 -4.19 16.27
CA PRO A 8 16.49 -4.51 16.27
C PRO A 8 15.73 -3.74 17.36
N LEU A 9 14.53 -3.29 17.03
CA LEU A 9 13.65 -2.58 17.96
C LEU A 9 12.31 -3.30 18.06
N MET A 10 11.80 -3.43 19.28
CA MET A 10 10.44 -3.89 19.52
C MET A 10 9.51 -2.68 19.68
N LEU A 11 8.42 -2.65 18.92
CA LEU A 11 7.33 -1.71 19.08
C LEU A 11 6.15 -2.41 19.74
N ILE A 12 5.62 -1.81 20.79
CA ILE A 12 4.38 -2.25 21.46
C ILE A 12 3.33 -1.17 21.21
N VAL A 13 2.19 -1.56 20.67
CA VAL A 13 1.05 -0.69 20.40
C VAL A 13 -0.10 -1.11 21.30
N GLN A 14 -0.63 -0.16 22.06
CA GLN A 14 -1.79 -0.36 22.92
C GLN A 14 -2.91 0.56 22.45
N SER A 15 -4.08 -0.01 22.16
CA SER A 15 -5.31 0.71 21.81
C SER A 15 -6.34 0.66 22.94
N LEU A 16 -7.40 1.45 22.79
CA LEU A 16 -8.63 1.27 23.54
C LEU A 16 -9.27 -0.09 23.17
N SER A 17 -10.04 -0.67 24.09
CA SER A 17 -10.57 -2.05 23.95
C SER A 17 -11.34 -2.32 22.66
N GLU A 18 -12.05 -1.32 22.17
CA GLU A 18 -12.91 -1.35 20.99
C GLU A 18 -12.23 -0.82 19.72
N TRP A 19 -11.00 -0.34 19.83
CA TRP A 19 -10.23 0.16 18.69
C TRP A 19 -9.45 -0.99 18.07
N PRO A 20 -9.79 -1.40 16.84
CA PRO A 20 -8.96 -2.34 16.12
C PRO A 20 -7.58 -1.76 15.81
N ILE A 21 -6.60 -2.64 15.68
CA ILE A 21 -5.22 -2.32 15.34
C ILE A 21 -4.79 -3.17 14.15
N HIS A 22 -4.14 -2.53 13.18
CA HIS A 22 -3.27 -3.18 12.21
C HIS A 22 -1.86 -2.60 12.33
N LEU A 23 -0.87 -3.49 12.50
CA LEU A 23 0.54 -3.13 12.60
C LEU A 23 1.30 -3.79 11.47
N THR A 24 1.94 -3.02 10.59
CA THR A 24 2.65 -3.61 9.45
C THR A 24 3.93 -4.36 9.82
N LEU A 25 4.47 -4.18 11.04
CA LEU A 25 5.56 -5.02 11.56
C LEU A 25 5.13 -6.45 11.92
N SER A 26 3.84 -6.67 12.19
CA SER A 26 3.28 -7.98 12.53
C SER A 26 1.84 -8.07 12.01
N PRO A 27 1.66 -8.12 10.67
CA PRO A 27 0.34 -8.12 10.09
C PRO A 27 -0.37 -9.44 10.43
N SER A 28 -1.67 -9.36 10.71
CA SER A 28 -2.51 -10.49 11.06
C SER A 28 -3.64 -10.62 10.05
N ASN A 29 -4.02 -11.84 9.69
CA ASN A 29 -5.18 -12.11 8.84
C ASN A 29 -6.54 -11.87 9.53
N GLN A 30 -6.50 -11.55 10.82
CA GLN A 30 -7.65 -11.19 11.64
C GLN A 30 -7.43 -9.81 12.26
N GLN A 31 -8.53 -9.09 12.47
CA GLN A 31 -8.53 -7.81 13.16
C GLN A 31 -8.11 -8.01 14.63
N ILE A 32 -7.10 -7.25 15.07
CA ILE A 32 -6.55 -7.32 16.44
C ILE A 32 -7.12 -6.17 17.27
N TYR A 33 -7.29 -6.39 18.58
CA TYR A 33 -7.73 -5.39 19.56
C TYR A 33 -6.80 -5.39 20.79
N GLY A 34 -6.78 -4.28 21.53
CA GLY A 34 -6.06 -4.19 22.80
C GLY A 34 -4.56 -3.95 22.63
N THR A 35 -3.74 -4.99 22.59
CA THR A 35 -2.28 -4.83 22.50
C THR A 35 -1.69 -5.72 21.43
N THR A 36 -0.81 -5.15 20.60
CA THR A 36 -0.01 -5.89 19.63
C THR A 36 1.43 -5.40 19.67
N SER A 37 2.33 -6.18 19.09
CA SER A 37 3.75 -5.84 19.03
C SER A 37 4.40 -6.41 17.79
N GLY A 38 5.46 -5.75 17.34
CA GLY A 38 6.28 -6.21 16.22
C GLY A 38 7.75 -5.85 16.43
N ILE A 39 8.62 -6.59 15.75
CA ILE A 39 10.07 -6.34 15.81
C ILE A 39 10.52 -5.78 14.46
N ALA A 40 11.02 -4.55 14.47
CA ALA A 40 11.71 -3.97 13.34
C ALA A 40 13.18 -4.41 13.35
N LYS A 41 13.74 -4.68 12.15
CA LYS A 41 15.15 -5.08 12.00
C LYS A 41 16.11 -3.99 12.49
N ASN A 42 15.72 -2.74 12.31
CA ASN A 42 16.49 -1.54 12.66
C ASN A 42 15.56 -0.31 12.67
N TYR A 43 16.11 0.86 12.98
CA TYR A 43 15.34 2.11 13.07
C TYR A 43 14.64 2.47 11.75
N TYR A 44 15.29 2.26 10.61
CA TYR A 44 14.71 2.57 9.30
C TYR A 44 13.49 1.70 8.98
N HIS A 45 13.52 0.42 9.36
CA HIS A 45 12.34 -0.46 9.21
C HIS A 45 11.22 -0.09 10.17
N LEU A 46 11.54 0.44 11.35
CA LEU A 46 10.54 0.97 12.29
C LEU A 46 9.90 2.24 11.73
N ALA A 47 10.70 3.18 11.24
CA ALA A 47 10.23 4.44 10.66
C ALA A 47 9.40 4.25 9.38
N ASP A 48 9.67 3.19 8.60
CA ASP A 48 8.87 2.83 7.42
C ASP A 48 7.61 2.01 7.77
N SER A 49 7.53 1.46 8.99
CA SER A 49 6.36 0.71 9.43
C SER A 49 5.21 1.63 9.84
N GLN A 50 3.98 1.13 9.74
CA GLN A 50 2.75 1.89 9.93
C GLN A 50 1.87 1.24 10.99
N ILE A 51 1.17 2.08 11.75
CA ILE A 51 0.13 1.69 12.70
C ILE A 51 -1.18 2.28 12.19
N TYR A 52 -2.19 1.45 12.00
CA TYR A 52 -3.55 1.89 11.74
C TYR A 52 -4.42 1.44 12.91
N MET A 53 -5.11 2.38 13.53
CA MET A 53 -6.02 2.10 14.63
C MET A 53 -7.11 3.17 14.70
N GLY A 54 -8.30 2.78 15.11
CA GLY A 54 -9.40 3.72 15.26
C GLY A 54 -10.76 3.07 15.14
N PRO A 55 -11.82 3.74 15.64
CA PRO A 55 -13.17 3.24 15.51
C PRO A 55 -13.58 3.21 14.04
N ASN A 56 -14.47 2.29 13.67
CA ASN A 56 -15.00 2.17 12.31
C ASN A 56 -13.95 1.92 11.21
N MET A 57 -12.73 1.51 11.58
CA MET A 57 -11.73 1.06 10.62
C MET A 57 -12.22 -0.24 9.95
N ASN A 58 -12.41 -0.18 8.63
CA ASN A 58 -12.75 -1.34 7.84
C ASN A 58 -11.47 -2.10 7.49
N PHE A 59 -11.47 -3.41 7.75
CA PHE A 59 -10.32 -4.28 7.54
C PHE A 59 -10.71 -5.41 6.61
N THR A 60 -9.97 -5.56 5.51
CA THR A 60 -10.10 -6.69 4.61
C THR A 60 -8.75 -7.38 4.44
N TYR A 61 -8.73 -8.70 4.58
CA TYR A 61 -7.59 -9.55 4.24
C TYR A 61 -7.90 -10.40 3.01
N ILE A 62 -6.97 -10.43 2.06
CA ILE A 62 -7.04 -11.22 0.84
C ILE A 62 -5.71 -11.96 0.65
N SER A 63 -5.78 -13.28 0.49
CA SER A 63 -4.62 -14.07 0.02
C SER A 63 -4.62 -14.12 -1.51
N ILE A 64 -3.59 -13.57 -2.13
CA ILE A 64 -3.35 -13.60 -3.58
C ILE A 64 -2.32 -14.69 -3.88
N SER A 65 -2.66 -15.58 -4.81
CA SER A 65 -1.81 -16.69 -5.24
C SER A 65 -1.88 -16.88 -6.75
N ASP A 66 -0.93 -17.63 -7.31
CA ASP A 66 -0.83 -17.92 -8.76
C ASP A 66 -2.15 -18.38 -9.37
N ASP A 67 -2.81 -19.37 -8.77
CA ASP A 67 -4.08 -19.92 -9.25
C ASP A 67 -5.19 -18.86 -9.35
N LYS A 68 -5.09 -17.77 -8.58
CA LYS A 68 -6.04 -16.65 -8.57
C LYS A 68 -5.64 -15.48 -9.47
N LEU A 69 -4.41 -15.48 -9.96
CA LEU A 69 -3.85 -14.47 -10.88
C LEU A 69 -3.93 -14.97 -12.33
N PHE A 70 -3.61 -16.25 -12.55
CA PHE A 70 -3.58 -16.90 -13.85
C PHE A 70 -4.54 -18.11 -13.85
N PRO A 71 -5.86 -17.91 -14.02
CA PRO A 71 -6.73 -19.03 -14.33
C PRO A 71 -6.22 -19.67 -15.63
N CYS A 72 -5.90 -20.98 -15.57
CA CYS A 72 -5.13 -21.81 -16.53
C CYS A 72 -5.48 -21.74 -18.04
N SER A 73 -6.32 -20.82 -18.50
CA SER A 73 -6.84 -20.76 -19.87
C SER A 73 -6.36 -19.57 -20.71
N SER A 74 -5.50 -18.67 -20.21
CA SER A 74 -5.27 -17.37 -20.88
C SER A 74 -3.81 -16.93 -21.08
N PHE A 75 -2.82 -17.61 -20.52
CA PHE A 75 -1.41 -17.26 -20.69
C PHE A 75 -0.59 -18.46 -21.18
N ASP A 76 0.30 -18.19 -22.13
CA ASP A 76 1.19 -19.16 -22.76
C ASP A 76 2.07 -19.81 -21.68
N GLN A 77 1.79 -21.08 -21.31
CA GLN A 77 2.44 -21.81 -20.21
C GLN A 77 3.98 -21.75 -20.27
N LYS A 78 4.54 -21.59 -21.48
CA LYS A 78 5.99 -21.47 -21.70
C LYS A 78 6.65 -20.24 -21.08
N LEU A 79 5.92 -19.14 -20.89
CA LEU A 79 6.44 -17.92 -20.24
C LEU A 79 6.49 -18.06 -18.71
N ILE A 80 5.58 -18.83 -18.14
CA ILE A 80 5.54 -19.15 -16.70
C ILE A 80 6.71 -20.09 -16.36
N GLU A 81 6.97 -21.10 -17.19
CA GLU A 81 7.93 -22.16 -16.82
C GLU A 81 9.40 -21.72 -16.75
N GLN A 82 9.80 -20.60 -17.35
CA GLN A 82 11.23 -20.26 -17.47
C GLN A 82 11.76 -19.25 -16.44
N ASN A 83 10.90 -18.42 -15.81
CA ASN A 83 11.33 -17.40 -14.83
C ASN A 83 10.25 -17.00 -13.80
N HIS A 84 9.16 -17.77 -13.65
CA HIS A 84 8.07 -17.39 -12.76
C HIS A 84 8.40 -17.62 -11.29
N THR A 85 8.24 -16.56 -10.49
CA THR A 85 8.29 -16.66 -9.04
C THR A 85 6.91 -17.06 -8.54
N GLN A 86 6.80 -18.17 -7.81
CA GLN A 86 5.52 -18.58 -7.21
C GLN A 86 4.92 -17.43 -6.39
N ILE A 87 3.72 -16.99 -6.72
CA ILE A 87 3.05 -15.89 -6.04
C ILE A 87 2.27 -16.44 -4.84
N SER A 88 2.64 -15.94 -3.67
CA SER A 88 1.88 -16.07 -2.42
C SER A 88 2.01 -14.78 -1.63
N LEU A 89 0.94 -14.00 -1.59
CA LEU A 89 0.92 -12.66 -1.01
C LEU A 89 -0.27 -12.50 -0.05
N SER A 90 0.03 -12.03 1.16
CA SER A 90 -0.99 -11.53 2.11
C SER A 90 -1.29 -10.06 1.83
N PHE A 91 -2.47 -9.75 1.30
CA PHE A 91 -2.87 -8.39 0.94
C PHE A 91 -3.92 -7.86 1.90
N TYR A 92 -3.67 -6.67 2.45
CA TYR A 92 -4.54 -6.03 3.42
C TYR A 92 -5.06 -4.71 2.84
N VAL A 93 -6.36 -4.46 2.99
CA VAL A 93 -6.99 -3.20 2.65
C VAL A 93 -7.64 -2.64 3.90
N ILE A 94 -7.22 -1.44 4.29
CA ILE A 94 -7.69 -0.74 5.48
C ILE A 94 -8.33 0.55 5.03
N ILE A 95 -9.58 0.80 5.41
CA ILE A 95 -10.31 1.99 4.98
C ILE A 95 -10.99 2.61 6.20
N TYR A 96 -10.69 3.89 6.43
CA TYR A 96 -11.48 4.75 7.29
C TYR A 96 -12.15 5.83 6.43
N THR A 97 -13.47 5.97 6.54
CA THR A 97 -14.21 6.98 5.80
C THR A 97 -15.31 7.60 6.64
N GLU A 98 -15.41 8.93 6.58
CA GLU A 98 -16.57 9.70 7.05
C GLU A 98 -17.58 9.95 5.92
N ASP A 99 -17.21 9.68 4.66
CA ASP A 99 -18.04 9.89 3.46
C ASP A 99 -18.66 8.57 2.97
N THR A 100 -19.65 8.06 3.72
CA THR A 100 -20.30 6.79 3.40
C THR A 100 -21.30 6.89 2.22
N GLU A 101 -21.60 8.09 1.74
CA GLU A 101 -22.51 8.32 0.62
C GLU A 101 -21.79 8.26 -0.73
N ASN A 102 -20.59 8.86 -0.82
CA ASN A 102 -19.84 8.94 -2.08
C ASN A 102 -18.80 7.83 -2.23
N PHE A 103 -18.47 7.12 -1.15
CA PHE A 103 -17.38 6.15 -1.13
C PHE A 103 -17.85 4.74 -0.76
N ASP A 104 -17.83 3.84 -1.73
CA ASP A 104 -18.19 2.42 -1.58
C ASP A 104 -16.94 1.59 -1.27
N ILE A 105 -16.88 1.12 -0.02
CA ILE A 105 -15.75 0.34 0.53
C ILE A 105 -15.52 -0.96 -0.23
N ASP A 106 -16.59 -1.66 -0.65
CA ASP A 106 -16.47 -2.93 -1.36
C ASP A 106 -15.93 -2.72 -2.77
N MET A 107 -16.41 -1.67 -3.45
CA MET A 107 -15.90 -1.27 -4.76
C MET A 107 -14.41 -0.92 -4.66
N VAL A 108 -14.04 -0.06 -3.73
CA VAL A 108 -12.65 0.40 -3.52
C VAL A 108 -11.72 -0.76 -3.16
N THR A 109 -12.18 -1.70 -2.35
CA THR A 109 -11.43 -2.91 -2.02
C THR A 109 -11.16 -3.75 -3.27
N LYS A 110 -12.15 -3.93 -4.14
CA LYS A 110 -11.96 -4.63 -5.43
C LYS A 110 -10.98 -3.90 -6.34
N LEU A 111 -11.07 -2.57 -6.43
CA LEU A 111 -10.14 -1.75 -7.21
C LEU A 111 -8.70 -1.89 -6.70
N SER A 112 -8.52 -1.92 -5.37
CA SER A 112 -7.21 -2.10 -4.72
C SER A 112 -6.61 -3.48 -4.99
N VAL A 113 -7.42 -4.53 -4.91
CA VAL A 113 -7.00 -5.89 -5.28
C VAL A 113 -6.61 -5.93 -6.76
N GLN A 114 -7.42 -5.36 -7.65
CA GLN A 114 -7.12 -5.35 -9.09
C GLN A 114 -5.80 -4.61 -9.40
N ALA A 115 -5.57 -3.45 -8.76
CA ALA A 115 -4.33 -2.70 -8.90
C ALA A 115 -3.11 -3.53 -8.49
N MET A 116 -3.17 -4.20 -7.32
CA MET A 116 -2.09 -5.11 -6.89
C MET A 116 -1.89 -6.25 -7.90
N LYS A 117 -2.96 -6.92 -8.34
CA LYS A 117 -2.85 -8.00 -9.35
C LYS A 117 -2.16 -7.53 -10.62
N ASN A 118 -2.54 -6.38 -11.16
CA ASN A 118 -1.93 -5.83 -12.37
C ASN A 118 -0.43 -5.54 -12.19
N LEU A 119 -0.03 -5.02 -11.03
CA LEU A 119 1.38 -4.77 -10.72
C LEU A 119 2.18 -6.06 -10.57
N LEU A 120 1.60 -7.10 -9.95
CA LEU A 120 2.21 -8.42 -9.87
C LEU A 120 2.44 -9.02 -11.25
N LEU A 121 1.45 -8.91 -12.15
CA LEU A 121 1.57 -9.34 -13.55
C LEU A 121 2.65 -8.55 -14.30
N TYR A 122 2.71 -7.23 -14.09
CA TYR A 122 3.65 -6.34 -14.77
C TYR A 122 5.10 -6.59 -14.34
N TYR A 123 5.36 -6.63 -13.03
CA TYR A 123 6.72 -6.80 -12.51
C TYR A 123 7.20 -8.26 -12.51
N ASN A 124 6.27 -9.23 -12.43
CA ASN A 124 6.55 -10.67 -12.36
C ASN A 124 7.57 -11.07 -11.27
N ILE A 125 7.73 -10.22 -10.24
CA ILE A 125 8.61 -10.40 -9.09
C ILE A 125 7.89 -9.81 -7.87
N ILE A 126 7.89 -10.52 -6.75
CA ILE A 126 7.29 -10.04 -5.49
C ILE A 126 8.37 -9.87 -4.43
N PRO A 127 8.71 -8.64 -4.04
CA PRO A 127 9.80 -8.39 -3.10
C PRO A 127 9.34 -8.34 -1.63
N PHE A 128 8.13 -8.83 -1.35
CA PHE A 128 7.49 -8.85 -0.04
C PHE A 128 6.51 -10.03 0.08
N SER A 129 6.32 -10.54 1.30
CA SER A 129 5.33 -11.61 1.58
C SER A 129 3.94 -11.07 1.94
N PHE A 130 3.84 -9.77 2.19
CA PHE A 130 2.59 -9.08 2.46
C PHE A 130 2.63 -7.62 1.99
N TYR A 131 1.46 -7.03 1.80
CA TYR A 131 1.33 -5.60 1.52
C TYR A 131 0.02 -5.02 2.08
N THR A 132 0.08 -3.81 2.65
CA THR A 132 -1.10 -3.12 3.20
C THR A 132 -1.39 -1.83 2.42
N VAL A 133 -2.60 -1.70 1.89
CA VAL A 133 -3.11 -0.41 1.39
C VAL A 133 -4.02 0.16 2.46
N ALA A 134 -3.68 1.34 2.97
CA ALA A 134 -4.53 2.06 3.90
C ALA A 134 -5.07 3.33 3.25
N MET A 135 -6.35 3.61 3.42
CA MET A 135 -7.02 4.78 2.90
C MET A 135 -7.77 5.51 3.99
N GLU A 136 -7.68 6.84 3.94
CA GLU A 136 -8.43 7.72 4.83
C GLU A 136 -9.20 8.75 4.00
N ILE A 137 -10.49 8.89 4.34
CA ILE A 137 -11.42 9.85 3.74
C ILE A 137 -12.10 10.59 4.88
N ILE A 138 -11.53 11.74 5.23
CA ILE A 138 -11.93 12.51 6.42
C ILE A 138 -12.54 13.83 5.94
N LYS A 139 -13.64 14.24 6.56
CA LYS A 139 -14.24 15.53 6.28
C LYS A 139 -13.26 16.64 6.69
N PRO A 140 -12.89 17.55 5.78
CA PRO A 140 -11.98 18.62 6.11
C PRO A 140 -12.62 19.55 7.16
N LEU A 141 -11.79 20.08 8.06
CA LEU A 141 -12.24 21.05 9.06
C LEU A 141 -12.73 22.35 8.40
N ASP A 142 -12.01 22.82 7.38
CA ASP A 142 -12.38 23.95 6.51
C ASP A 142 -11.70 23.82 5.13
N ASP A 143 -11.95 24.77 4.22
CA ASP A 143 -11.43 24.78 2.84
C ASP A 143 -9.89 24.77 2.73
N LYS A 144 -9.15 25.16 3.77
CA LYS A 144 -7.68 25.12 3.78
C LYS A 144 -7.13 23.74 4.15
N HIS A 145 -8.00 22.85 4.67
CA HIS A 145 -7.65 21.49 5.08
C HIS A 145 -8.09 20.45 4.04
N THR A 146 -8.30 20.87 2.79
CA THR A 146 -8.72 19.97 1.71
C THR A 146 -7.56 19.25 1.02
N ASP A 147 -6.33 19.69 1.27
CA ASP A 147 -5.14 19.06 0.74
C ASP A 147 -4.84 17.78 1.53
N GLY A 148 -4.48 16.73 0.80
CA GLY A 148 -4.08 15.45 1.36
C GLY A 148 -2.65 15.11 0.96
N PHE A 149 -2.02 14.24 1.73
CA PHE A 149 -0.70 13.71 1.41
C PHE A 149 -0.70 12.19 1.52
N SER A 150 -0.36 11.51 0.44
CA SER A 150 -0.24 10.05 0.42
C SER A 150 1.24 9.67 0.48
N MET A 151 1.54 8.51 1.04
CA MET A 151 2.92 8.05 1.25
C MET A 151 3.08 6.56 0.99
N GLU A 152 4.14 6.21 0.27
CA GLU A 152 4.60 4.86 0.03
C GLU A 152 5.56 4.32 1.10
N HIS A 153 5.47 3.01 1.35
CA HIS A 153 6.35 2.26 2.23
C HIS A 153 6.77 0.94 1.57
N LEU A 154 7.74 0.24 2.16
CA LEU A 154 8.25 -1.03 1.64
C LEU A 154 7.13 -2.08 1.56
N ASN A 155 6.29 -2.18 2.57
CA ASN A 155 5.23 -3.19 2.67
C ASN A 155 3.84 -2.58 2.92
N SER A 156 3.69 -1.28 2.68
CA SER A 156 2.40 -0.61 2.78
C SER A 156 2.36 0.70 2.00
N CYS A 157 1.19 1.28 1.88
CA CYS A 157 1.03 2.69 1.54
C CYS A 157 -0.15 3.29 2.31
N THR A 158 -0.10 4.60 2.51
CA THR A 158 -1.20 5.40 3.04
C THR A 158 -1.67 6.34 1.94
N ILE A 159 -2.97 6.29 1.64
CA ILE A 159 -3.56 7.07 0.56
C ILE A 159 -4.65 7.95 1.14
N ASN A 160 -4.41 9.26 1.13
CA ASN A 160 -5.42 10.24 1.50
C ASN A 160 -6.32 10.53 0.31
N VAL A 161 -7.62 10.22 0.42
CA VAL A 161 -8.59 10.51 -0.64
C VAL A 161 -9.41 11.70 -0.23
N LYS A 162 -9.50 12.68 -1.13
CA LYS A 162 -10.31 13.88 -0.91
C LYS A 162 -11.76 13.53 -0.57
N TYR A 163 -12.30 14.13 0.48
CA TYR A 163 -13.72 14.03 0.83
C TYR A 163 -14.62 14.49 -0.34
N GLY A 164 -15.73 13.78 -0.59
CA GLY A 164 -16.61 14.02 -1.73
C GLY A 164 -16.13 13.38 -3.04
N THR A 165 -15.01 12.65 -3.02
CA THR A 165 -14.60 11.79 -4.15
C THR A 165 -15.67 10.72 -4.40
N ILE A 166 -16.28 10.74 -5.58
CA ILE A 166 -17.32 9.78 -5.96
C ILE A 166 -16.64 8.51 -6.49
N ILE A 167 -16.58 7.48 -5.65
CA ILE A 167 -16.19 6.11 -6.01
C ILE A 167 -17.24 5.17 -5.44
N ASN A 168 -18.37 5.12 -6.13
CA ASN A 168 -19.49 4.23 -5.86
C ASN A 168 -20.14 3.76 -7.18
N LYS A 169 -21.31 3.13 -7.10
CA LYS A 169 -22.06 2.64 -8.27
C LYS A 169 -22.37 3.69 -9.36
N ASN A 170 -22.31 4.98 -9.05
CA ASN A 170 -22.57 6.08 -9.98
C ASN A 170 -21.28 6.64 -10.60
N SER A 171 -20.11 6.06 -10.28
CA SER A 171 -18.83 6.52 -10.82
C SER A 171 -18.80 6.37 -12.33
N THR A 172 -18.26 7.37 -13.00
CA THR A 172 -17.87 7.28 -14.40
C THR A 172 -16.62 6.41 -14.57
N ASP A 173 -16.43 5.83 -15.76
CA ASP A 173 -15.21 5.07 -16.07
C ASP A 173 -13.93 5.87 -15.84
N ASN A 174 -13.95 7.18 -16.10
CA ASN A 174 -12.80 8.03 -15.90
C ASN A 174 -12.47 8.21 -14.41
N GLN A 175 -13.49 8.37 -13.54
CA GLN A 175 -13.28 8.41 -12.09
C GLN A 175 -12.69 7.09 -11.57
N ILE A 176 -13.21 5.96 -12.04
CA ILE A 176 -12.69 4.64 -11.67
C ILE A 176 -11.22 4.49 -12.08
N LYS A 177 -10.89 4.86 -13.33
CA LYS A 177 -9.51 4.75 -13.85
C LYS A 177 -8.55 5.67 -13.10
N GLN A 178 -8.92 6.93 -12.86
CA GLN A 178 -8.10 7.87 -12.10
C GLN A 178 -7.87 7.39 -10.66
N PHE A 179 -8.90 6.84 -10.02
CA PHE A 179 -8.78 6.31 -8.67
C PHE A 179 -7.91 5.05 -8.61
N GLN A 180 -8.10 4.11 -9.54
CA GLN A 180 -7.23 2.94 -9.68
C GLN A 180 -5.78 3.35 -9.94
N TYR A 181 -5.56 4.37 -10.78
CA TYR A 181 -4.23 4.92 -11.03
C TYR A 181 -3.57 5.40 -9.74
N ASN A 182 -4.29 6.17 -8.92
CA ASN A 182 -3.79 6.65 -7.62
C ASN A 182 -3.40 5.48 -6.70
N ILE A 183 -4.25 4.44 -6.61
CA ILE A 183 -3.94 3.26 -5.79
C ILE A 183 -2.70 2.55 -6.28
N ALA A 184 -2.67 2.26 -7.58
CA ALA A 184 -1.57 1.54 -8.16
C ALA A 184 -0.27 2.32 -7.93
N HIS A 185 -0.26 3.63 -8.20
CA HIS A 185 0.91 4.51 -8.05
C HIS A 185 1.60 4.31 -6.70
N HIS A 186 0.84 4.37 -5.61
CA HIS A 186 1.40 4.18 -4.27
C HIS A 186 1.85 2.74 -3.98
N ILE A 187 1.16 1.72 -4.52
CA ILE A 187 1.59 0.32 -4.37
C ILE A 187 2.91 0.07 -5.13
N GLN A 188 3.03 0.58 -6.36
CA GLN A 188 4.20 0.37 -7.20
C GLN A 188 5.46 0.91 -6.56
N HIS A 189 5.34 1.95 -5.74
CA HIS A 189 6.51 2.49 -5.08
C HIS A 189 7.25 1.49 -4.17
N ALA A 190 6.59 0.40 -3.78
CA ALA A 190 7.24 -0.74 -3.14
C ALA A 190 8.37 -1.37 -3.98
N TRP A 191 8.25 -1.38 -5.31
CA TRP A 191 9.34 -1.72 -6.23
C TRP A 191 10.22 -0.49 -6.49
N LEU A 192 9.62 0.62 -6.91
CA LEU A 192 10.31 1.83 -7.39
C LEU A 192 9.76 3.10 -6.74
N PRO A 193 10.43 3.76 -5.77
CA PRO A 193 11.87 3.66 -5.53
C PRO A 193 12.25 2.85 -4.31
N LYS A 194 11.32 2.37 -3.48
CA LYS A 194 11.65 1.89 -2.13
C LYS A 194 12.63 0.72 -2.12
N ARG A 195 12.74 -0.03 -3.22
CA ARG A 195 13.72 -1.13 -3.40
C ARG A 195 14.69 -0.93 -4.56
N LEU A 196 14.37 -0.10 -5.54
CA LEU A 196 15.31 0.32 -6.57
C LEU A 196 15.49 1.84 -6.49
N PHE A 197 16.59 2.23 -5.87
CA PHE A 197 16.92 3.62 -5.58
C PHE A 197 18.38 3.90 -5.92
N SER A 198 18.70 5.18 -6.14
CA SER A 198 20.09 5.61 -6.33
C SER A 198 20.83 5.68 -5.00
N ILE A 199 22.17 5.73 -5.06
CA ILE A 199 23.03 5.92 -3.88
C ILE A 199 22.75 7.22 -3.12
N PHE A 200 22.03 8.17 -3.72
CA PHE A 200 21.67 9.44 -3.11
C PHE A 200 20.35 9.38 -2.32
N TYR A 201 19.59 8.30 -2.48
CA TYR A 201 18.32 8.08 -1.79
C TYR A 201 18.50 7.25 -0.51
N TYR A 202 19.52 6.38 -0.45
CA TYR A 202 19.80 5.52 0.70
C TYR A 202 21.32 5.36 0.97
N PRO A 203 21.78 5.35 2.24
CA PRO A 203 21.00 5.48 3.47
C PRO A 203 20.40 6.89 3.66
N PHE A 204 19.18 6.93 4.19
CA PHE A 204 18.50 8.20 4.47
C PHE A 204 19.21 8.93 5.61
N THR A 205 19.48 10.22 5.42
CA THR A 205 19.95 11.11 6.49
C THR A 205 18.77 11.99 6.88
N PHE A 206 18.21 11.77 8.07
CA PHE A 206 16.97 12.44 8.48
C PHE A 206 17.15 13.94 8.70
N GLU A 207 18.39 14.39 8.90
CA GLU A 207 18.73 15.77 9.21
C GLU A 207 18.85 16.66 7.97
N LEU A 208 18.97 16.09 6.77
CA LEU A 208 19.23 16.82 5.54
C LEU A 208 18.30 16.35 4.42
N THR A 209 17.69 17.29 3.73
CA THR A 209 16.94 16.98 2.51
C THR A 209 17.91 16.44 1.45
N PRO A 210 17.71 15.22 0.92
CA PRO A 210 18.57 14.71 -0.12
C PRO A 210 18.36 15.50 -1.42
N VAL A 211 19.44 15.78 -2.14
CA VAL A 211 19.35 16.32 -3.50
C VAL A 211 19.13 15.13 -4.43
N ILE A 212 17.90 14.95 -4.89
CA ILE A 212 17.50 13.85 -5.78
C ILE A 212 17.20 14.44 -7.17
N ASP A 213 18.13 14.27 -8.10
CA ASP A 213 17.97 14.64 -9.52
C ASP A 213 17.21 13.58 -10.34
N THR A 214 17.02 12.39 -9.78
CA THR A 214 16.29 11.27 -10.38
C THR A 214 14.83 11.16 -9.93
N ILE A 215 14.25 12.18 -9.30
CA ILE A 215 12.88 12.09 -8.76
C ILE A 215 11.85 11.83 -9.87
N TRP A 216 12.08 12.37 -11.08
CA TRP A 216 11.22 12.10 -12.24
C TRP A 216 11.13 10.60 -12.58
N PHE A 217 12.19 9.84 -12.36
CA PHE A 217 12.20 8.39 -12.63
C PHE A 217 11.35 7.63 -11.62
N ASN A 218 11.37 8.10 -10.37
CA ASN A 218 10.61 7.50 -9.27
C ASN A 218 9.12 7.82 -9.40
N GLU A 219 8.78 9.07 -9.70
CA GLU A 219 7.42 9.58 -9.66
C GLU A 219 6.62 9.40 -10.96
N VAL A 220 7.28 9.34 -12.14
CA VAL A 220 6.60 9.60 -13.42
C VAL A 220 6.51 8.38 -14.37
N CYS A 221 7.39 7.37 -14.27
CA CYS A 221 7.78 6.67 -15.51
C CYS A 221 7.16 5.31 -15.91
N TRP A 222 6.23 4.66 -15.18
CA TRP A 222 5.94 3.23 -15.49
C TRP A 222 4.47 2.82 -15.69
N TYR A 223 3.56 3.78 -15.82
CA TYR A 223 2.12 3.48 -15.65
C TYR A 223 1.28 3.22 -16.89
N HIS A 224 1.72 3.64 -18.08
CA HIS A 224 0.90 3.51 -19.29
C HIS A 224 0.65 2.06 -19.70
N ASP A 225 1.45 1.10 -19.23
CA ASP A 225 1.32 -0.31 -19.62
C ASP A 225 0.61 -1.18 -18.56
N VAL A 226 0.66 -0.81 -17.27
CA VAL A 226 -0.03 -1.54 -16.17
C VAL A 226 -1.55 -1.56 -16.37
N PHE A 227 -2.12 -0.50 -16.95
CA PHE A 227 -3.56 -0.38 -17.22
C PHE A 227 -3.99 -0.82 -18.64
N LYS A 228 -3.06 -1.29 -19.48
CA LYS A 228 -3.38 -1.93 -20.77
C LYS A 228 -3.59 -3.45 -20.65
N LEU A 229 -3.32 -4.02 -19.47
CA LEU A 229 -3.40 -5.45 -19.19
C LEU A 229 -4.78 -5.90 -18.67
N GLY A 230 -5.77 -5.00 -18.64
CA GLY A 230 -7.15 -5.27 -18.18
C GLY A 230 -8.17 -5.15 -19.31
#